data_AF-A0A5E4BXX3-F1
#
_entry.id   AF-A0A5E4BXX3-F1
#
_cell.length_a   1.000
_cell.length_b   1.000
_cell.length_c   1.000
_cell.angle_alpha   90.00
_cell.angle_beta   90.00
_cell.angle_gamma   90.00
#
_symmetry.space_group_name_H-M   'P 1'
#
loop_
_entity.id
_entity.type
_entity.pdbx_description
1 polymer ?
#
loop_
_entity_poly.entity_id
_entity_poly.type
_entity_poly.pdbx_seq_one_letter_code
_entity_poly.pdbx_strand_id
1 'polypeptide(L)'
;MFSPALKAGASGKVTDFNNGTYLVSFTLFWEGQVSLSLLLIHPSEGVSALWRARNQGYDKIMFKGKFVNGTSQVFTECGLTLNSSSELCTYLYGRDQEAFYCMKPQHMPCEALTHVTTMNREISYLSVKEKRLFHKAISVRKAIERLFLRSPDTKVIIKTENIREMHIETERFGDFHGYIQYLTLNDIFKDLNVGVIDAWDMTIAYGTNNVHPPDVVIGSQINMFLDYIC
;
A
#
# COMPACT_ATOMS: atom_id res chain seq x y z
N MET A 1 23.48 11.59 -15.27
CA MET A 1 23.93 12.28 -16.51
C MET A 1 24.23 11.23 -17.58
N PHE A 2 23.95 11.48 -18.85
CA PHE A 2 24.22 10.52 -19.93
C PHE A 2 24.67 11.22 -21.22
N SER A 3 25.41 10.51 -22.07
CA SER A 3 25.75 10.94 -23.42
C SER A 3 25.29 9.88 -24.44
N PRO A 4 24.27 10.19 -25.27
CA PRO A 4 23.80 9.24 -26.28
C PRO A 4 24.86 8.85 -27.31
N ALA A 5 25.67 9.83 -27.75
CA ALA A 5 26.71 9.62 -28.75
C ALA A 5 27.78 8.63 -28.27
N LEU A 6 28.17 8.74 -27.00
CA LEU A 6 29.20 7.90 -26.38
C LEU A 6 28.62 6.64 -25.70
N LYS A 7 27.28 6.50 -25.67
CA LYS A 7 26.56 5.46 -24.91
C LYS A 7 27.05 5.35 -23.46
N ALA A 8 27.39 6.49 -22.86
CA ALA A 8 28.00 6.56 -21.53
C ALA A 8 27.03 7.17 -20.51
N GLY A 9 27.12 6.72 -19.26
CA GLY A 9 26.31 7.18 -18.14
C GLY A 9 27.15 7.42 -16.89
N ALA A 10 26.82 8.45 -16.13
CA ALA A 10 27.50 8.81 -14.89
C ALA A 10 26.45 8.97 -13.77
N SER A 11 26.68 8.22 -12.69
CA SER A 11 25.95 8.34 -11.44
C SER A 11 26.40 9.59 -10.68
N GLY A 12 25.49 10.19 -9.93
CA GLY A 12 25.76 11.39 -9.13
C GLY A 12 25.30 11.23 -7.69
N LYS A 13 25.73 12.15 -6.84
CA LYS A 13 25.29 12.28 -5.46
C LYS A 13 24.20 13.35 -5.37
N VAL A 14 23.13 13.05 -4.65
CA VAL A 14 22.08 14.01 -4.30
C VAL A 14 22.19 14.32 -2.81
N THR A 15 22.25 15.60 -2.47
CA THR A 15 22.17 16.09 -1.09
C THR A 15 20.92 16.96 -0.97
N ASP A 16 20.00 16.56 -0.09
CA ASP A 16 18.82 17.37 0.27
C ASP A 16 19.21 18.31 1.42
N PHE A 17 18.96 19.61 1.27
CA PHE A 17 19.23 20.61 2.31
C PHE A 17 18.03 20.82 3.25
N ASN A 18 16.93 20.08 3.06
CA ASN A 18 15.69 20.16 3.85
C ASN A 18 15.05 21.56 3.89
N ASN A 19 15.32 22.39 2.87
CA ASN A 19 14.77 23.74 2.71
C ASN A 19 14.17 23.95 1.32
N GLY A 20 13.87 22.86 0.60
CA GLY A 20 13.38 22.87 -0.78
C GLY A 20 14.47 23.02 -1.85
N THR A 21 15.75 23.08 -1.46
CA THR A 21 16.88 23.10 -2.39
C THR A 21 17.67 21.79 -2.33
N TYR A 22 18.18 21.37 -3.49
CA TYR A 22 18.92 20.12 -3.66
C TYR A 22 20.25 20.41 -4.36
N LEU A 23 21.34 19.84 -3.85
CA LEU A 23 22.62 19.79 -4.58
C LEU A 23 22.74 18.44 -5.27
N VAL A 24 22.87 18.47 -6.59
CA VAL A 24 23.15 17.27 -7.37
C VAL A 24 24.53 17.39 -7.99
N SER A 25 25.43 16.46 -7.67
CA SER A 25 26.82 16.47 -8.13
C SER A 25 27.10 15.23 -8.98
N PHE A 26 27.65 15.42 -10.17
CA PHE A 26 28.10 14.34 -11.05
C PHE A 26 29.59 14.50 -11.33
N THR A 27 30.31 13.38 -11.40
CA THR A 27 31.67 13.36 -11.93
C THR A 27 31.62 13.13 -13.43
N LEU A 28 32.30 13.99 -14.20
CA LEU A 28 32.40 13.86 -15.65
C LEU A 28 33.64 13.01 -15.99
N PHE A 29 33.41 11.80 -16.51
CA PHE A 29 34.49 10.85 -16.84
C PHE A 29 34.93 10.92 -18.31
N TRP A 30 34.29 11.75 -19.14
CA TRP A 30 34.59 11.86 -20.56
C TRP A 30 34.33 13.26 -21.09
N GLU A 31 35.06 13.64 -22.13
CA GLU A 31 34.84 14.90 -22.86
C GLU A 31 33.66 14.75 -23.84
N GLY A 32 32.91 15.83 -24.04
CA GLY A 32 31.87 15.94 -25.06
C GLY A 32 30.50 16.37 -24.53
N GLN A 33 29.50 16.36 -25.41
CA GLN A 33 28.15 16.79 -25.06
C GLN A 33 27.47 15.77 -24.14
N VAL A 34 26.92 16.28 -23.05
CA VAL A 34 26.18 15.51 -22.05
C VAL A 34 24.76 16.05 -21.90
N SER A 35 23.84 15.16 -21.54
CA SER A 35 22.46 15.48 -21.22
C SER A 35 22.16 15.15 -19.76
N LEU A 36 21.43 16.05 -19.10
CA LEU A 36 20.93 15.88 -17.75
C LEU A 36 19.41 16.02 -17.75
N SER A 37 18.72 15.02 -17.19
CA SER A 37 17.29 15.08 -16.89
C SER A 37 17.12 14.88 -15.40
N LEU A 38 16.45 15.82 -14.74
CA LEU A 38 16.13 15.78 -13.31
C LEU A 38 14.62 15.62 -13.16
N LEU A 39 14.21 14.53 -12.52
CA LEU A 39 12.81 14.26 -12.22
C LEU A 39 12.65 14.10 -10.71
N LEU A 40 12.08 15.10 -10.05
CA LEU A 40 11.58 14.97 -8.68
C LEU A 40 10.23 14.23 -8.73
N ILE A 41 10.19 13.05 -8.13
CA ILE A 41 8.98 12.20 -8.10
C ILE A 41 8.06 12.63 -6.96
N HIS A 42 8.60 12.78 -5.75
CA HIS A 42 7.90 13.28 -4.56
C HIS A 42 8.71 14.37 -3.87
N PRO A 43 8.06 15.37 -3.25
CA PRO A 43 8.74 16.32 -2.38
C PRO A 43 9.25 15.61 -1.12
N SER A 44 10.29 16.15 -0.46
CA SER A 44 10.89 15.52 0.73
C SER A 44 9.90 15.36 1.89
N GLU A 45 8.93 16.27 2.03
CA GLU A 45 7.82 16.14 2.96
C GLU A 45 6.91 14.94 2.61
N GLY A 46 6.72 14.69 1.31
CA GLY A 46 5.92 13.55 0.82
C GLY A 46 6.64 12.24 1.12
N VAL A 47 7.94 12.19 0.89
CA VAL A 47 8.79 11.03 1.23
C VAL A 47 8.79 10.80 2.75
N SER A 48 8.88 11.85 3.56
CA SER A 48 8.81 11.77 5.02
C SER A 48 7.45 11.27 5.52
N ALA A 49 6.36 11.71 4.88
CA ALA A 49 5.02 11.21 5.16
C ALA A 49 4.86 9.72 4.81
N LEU A 50 5.37 9.30 3.65
CA LEU A 50 5.43 7.89 3.28
C LEU A 50 6.25 7.09 4.31
N TRP A 51 7.44 7.57 4.67
CA TRP A 51 8.33 6.92 5.63
C TRP A 51 7.68 6.74 7.02
N ARG A 52 6.96 7.75 7.51
CA ARG A 52 6.21 7.64 8.78
C ARG A 52 5.04 6.68 8.66
N ALA A 53 4.20 6.82 7.63
CA ALA A 53 3.06 5.92 7.40
C ALA A 53 3.51 4.46 7.31
N ARG A 54 4.67 4.26 6.69
CA ARG A 54 5.38 3.00 6.56
C ARG A 54 5.84 2.45 7.92
N ASN A 55 6.52 3.25 8.74
CA ASN A 55 7.10 2.80 10.01
C ASN A 55 6.15 2.83 11.22
N GLN A 56 4.89 3.25 11.06
CA GLN A 56 3.88 3.28 12.13
C GLN A 56 3.23 1.91 12.44
N GLY A 57 3.65 0.80 11.81
CA GLY A 57 3.43 -0.55 12.33
C GLY A 57 2.10 -1.26 11.98
N TYR A 58 1.93 -2.45 12.57
CA TYR A 58 0.90 -3.48 12.31
C TYR A 58 -0.55 -3.10 12.66
N ASP A 59 -0.81 -1.86 13.08
CA ASP A 59 -2.16 -1.34 13.40
C ASP A 59 -3.12 -1.27 12.19
N LYS A 60 -2.66 -1.70 11.01
CA LYS A 60 -3.45 -1.76 9.76
C LYS A 60 -4.50 -2.86 9.79
N ILE A 61 -4.20 -3.93 10.51
CA ILE A 61 -5.02 -5.14 10.59
C ILE A 61 -5.51 -5.26 12.03
N MET A 62 -6.82 -5.06 12.22
CA MET A 62 -7.48 -5.35 13.48
C MET A 62 -7.89 -6.81 13.48
N PHE A 63 -7.45 -7.54 14.50
CA PHE A 63 -8.00 -8.86 14.77
C PHE A 63 -9.20 -8.70 15.70
N LYS A 64 -10.30 -9.38 15.41
CA LYS A 64 -11.48 -9.44 16.29
C LYS A 64 -11.79 -10.87 16.64
N GLY A 65 -11.96 -11.13 17.93
CA GLY A 65 -12.34 -12.42 18.47
C GLY A 65 -13.85 -12.49 18.59
N LYS A 66 -14.45 -13.51 17.98
CA LYS A 66 -15.88 -13.78 18.09
C LYS A 66 -16.13 -14.76 19.23
N PHE A 67 -16.79 -14.28 20.28
CA PHE A 67 -17.26 -15.09 21.38
C PHE A 67 -18.74 -15.44 21.20
N VAL A 68 -19.09 -16.72 21.38
CA VAL A 68 -20.46 -17.22 21.20
C VAL A 68 -20.88 -18.03 22.42
N ASN A 69 -22.01 -17.66 23.03
CA ASN A 69 -22.64 -18.42 24.10
C ASN A 69 -24.17 -18.45 23.86
N GLY A 70 -24.68 -19.59 23.41
CA GLY A 70 -26.07 -19.71 22.96
C GLY A 70 -26.36 -18.81 21.76
N THR A 71 -27.33 -17.90 21.89
CA THR A 71 -27.69 -16.91 20.86
C THR A 71 -26.89 -15.61 20.96
N SER A 72 -26.14 -15.41 22.04
CA SER A 72 -25.37 -14.19 22.27
C SER A 72 -24.02 -14.25 21.57
N GLN A 73 -23.72 -13.22 20.78
CA GLN A 73 -22.43 -13.05 20.13
C GLN A 73 -21.79 -11.71 20.53
N VAL A 74 -20.50 -11.74 20.86
CA VAL A 74 -19.73 -10.55 21.23
C VAL A 74 -18.41 -10.57 20.46
N PHE A 75 -18.01 -9.40 19.97
CA PHE A 75 -16.73 -9.21 19.30
C PHE A 75 -15.83 -8.35 20.16
N THR A 76 -14.62 -8.82 20.43
CA THR A 76 -13.59 -8.05 21.15
C THR A 76 -12.32 -7.94 20.32
N GLU A 77 -11.49 -6.95 20.65
CA GLU A 77 -10.21 -6.75 19.98
C GLU A 77 -9.21 -7.84 20.35
N CYS A 78 -8.44 -8.27 19.35
CA CYS A 78 -7.35 -9.21 19.47
C CYS A 78 -6.07 -8.67 18.83
N GLY A 79 -4.94 -9.26 19.18
CA GLY A 79 -3.66 -8.99 18.54
C GLY A 79 -2.59 -10.00 18.92
N LEU A 80 -1.45 -9.96 18.24
CA LEU A 80 -0.26 -10.74 18.58
C LEU A 80 0.41 -10.20 19.85
N THR A 81 0.36 -8.87 20.03
CA THR A 81 0.82 -8.16 21.22
C THR A 81 -0.23 -7.11 21.57
N LEU A 82 -0.97 -7.31 22.66
CA LEU A 82 -1.93 -6.33 23.19
C LEU A 82 -1.39 -5.70 24.47
N ASN A 83 -1.26 -4.38 24.48
CA ASN A 83 -1.00 -3.61 25.69
C ASN A 83 -2.34 -3.29 26.38
N SER A 84 -2.91 -4.29 27.05
CA SER A 84 -4.16 -4.12 27.81
C SER A 84 -3.98 -4.60 29.25
N SER A 85 -4.61 -3.90 30.19
CA SER A 85 -4.68 -4.32 31.61
C SER A 85 -5.79 -5.34 31.86
N SER A 86 -6.57 -5.70 30.84
CA SER A 86 -7.67 -6.65 30.93
C SER A 86 -7.21 -8.11 30.79
N GLU A 87 -7.99 -9.04 31.34
CA GLU A 87 -7.76 -10.48 31.16
C GLU A 87 -7.86 -10.84 29.68
N LEU A 88 -6.89 -11.62 29.18
CA LEU A 88 -6.81 -12.00 27.78
C LEU A 88 -7.12 -13.49 27.61
N CYS A 89 -7.86 -13.82 26.54
CA CYS A 89 -8.10 -15.18 26.10
C CYS A 89 -7.14 -15.53 24.95
N THR A 90 -6.53 -16.72 25.02
CA THR A 90 -5.62 -17.20 23.98
C THR A 90 -6.38 -17.98 22.91
N TYR A 91 -6.11 -17.66 21.65
CA TYR A 91 -6.57 -18.41 20.49
C TYR A 91 -5.37 -18.94 19.73
N LEU A 92 -5.28 -20.27 19.58
CA LEU A 92 -4.20 -20.93 18.86
C LEU A 92 -4.63 -21.20 17.41
N TYR A 93 -3.88 -20.66 16.44
CA TYR A 93 -4.17 -20.84 15.03
C TYR A 93 -3.27 -21.95 14.44
N GLY A 94 -3.85 -23.11 14.12
CA GLY A 94 -3.18 -24.16 13.32
C GLY A 94 -2.00 -24.88 13.99
N ARG A 95 -1.21 -25.59 13.16
CA ARG A 95 -0.07 -26.43 13.57
C ARG A 95 1.19 -25.63 13.97
N ASP A 96 1.23 -24.34 13.65
CA ASP A 96 2.45 -23.52 13.70
C ASP A 96 2.63 -22.75 15.03
N GLN A 97 1.82 -23.05 16.05
CA GLN A 97 1.88 -22.48 17.41
C GLN A 97 1.73 -20.95 17.49
N GLU A 98 1.19 -20.29 16.46
CA GLU A 98 0.89 -18.87 16.52
C GLU A 98 -0.36 -18.61 17.40
N ALA A 99 -0.19 -17.73 18.39
CA ALA A 99 -1.21 -17.39 19.37
C ALA A 99 -1.67 -15.95 19.20
N PHE A 100 -2.99 -15.77 19.08
CA PHE A 100 -3.64 -14.47 19.20
C PHE A 100 -4.17 -14.29 20.62
N TYR A 101 -4.04 -13.09 21.14
CA TYR A 101 -4.58 -12.72 22.44
C TYR A 101 -5.76 -11.80 22.22
N CYS A 102 -6.91 -12.15 22.80
CA CYS A 102 -8.17 -11.42 22.66
C CYS A 102 -8.63 -10.90 24.02
N MET A 103 -9.16 -9.68 24.09
CA MET A 103 -9.71 -9.16 25.34
C MET A 103 -10.93 -10.00 25.77
N LYS A 104 -10.95 -10.45 27.03
CA LYS A 104 -12.06 -11.24 27.58
C LYS A 104 -13.29 -10.36 27.85
N PRO A 105 -14.48 -10.71 27.35
CA PRO A 105 -15.72 -10.01 27.69
C PRO A 105 -16.10 -10.21 29.16
N GLN A 106 -16.70 -9.20 29.82
CA GLN A 106 -17.06 -9.28 31.25
C GLN A 106 -18.01 -10.43 31.62
N HIS A 107 -18.89 -10.85 30.71
CA HIS A 107 -19.89 -11.90 30.96
C HIS A 107 -19.74 -13.10 30.03
N MET A 108 -18.52 -13.39 29.57
CA MET A 108 -18.28 -14.53 28.70
C MET A 108 -16.95 -15.21 29.01
N PRO A 109 -16.93 -16.56 29.11
CA PRO A 109 -15.71 -17.29 29.41
C PRO A 109 -14.83 -17.44 28.16
N CYS A 110 -13.55 -17.74 28.31
CA CYS A 110 -12.62 -17.80 27.18
C CYS A 110 -12.90 -18.95 26.21
N GLU A 111 -13.53 -20.02 26.68
CA GLU A 111 -13.97 -21.17 25.90
C GLU A 111 -15.06 -20.80 24.88
N ALA A 112 -15.74 -19.67 25.09
CA ALA A 112 -16.69 -19.14 24.14
C ALA A 112 -16.01 -18.49 22.92
N LEU A 113 -14.69 -18.25 22.94
CA LEU A 113 -13.94 -17.74 21.80
C LEU A 113 -13.89 -18.79 20.70
N THR A 114 -14.65 -18.55 19.63
CA THR A 114 -14.80 -19.54 18.55
C THR A 114 -13.85 -19.28 17.38
N HIS A 115 -13.68 -18.02 17.00
CA HIS A 115 -12.94 -17.64 15.80
C HIS A 115 -12.28 -16.29 16.01
N VAL A 116 -11.09 -16.11 15.43
CA VAL A 116 -10.49 -14.80 15.22
C VAL A 116 -10.65 -14.45 13.76
N THR A 117 -11.22 -13.28 13.50
CA THR A 117 -11.37 -12.71 12.16
C THR A 117 -10.48 -11.51 11.99
N THR A 118 -9.93 -11.38 10.80
CA THR A 118 -9.10 -10.26 10.39
C THR A 118 -9.98 -9.19 9.75
N MET A 119 -9.84 -7.94 10.18
CA MET A 119 -10.52 -6.79 9.58
C MET A 119 -9.51 -5.66 9.30
N ASN A 120 -9.64 -5.01 8.16
CA ASN A 120 -8.84 -3.81 7.88
C ASN A 120 -9.36 -2.65 8.75
N ARG A 121 -8.45 -1.92 9.40
CA ARG A 121 -8.83 -0.64 10.03
C ARG A 121 -8.94 0.41 8.93
N GLU A 122 -10.00 1.21 8.95
CA GLU A 122 -10.13 2.39 8.09
C GLU A 122 -9.17 3.51 8.54
N ILE A 123 -7.86 3.32 8.35
CA ILE A 123 -6.84 4.31 8.72
C ILE A 123 -6.24 4.89 7.44
N SER A 124 -6.43 6.21 7.27
CA SER A 124 -5.68 7.01 6.31
C SER A 124 -4.43 7.56 6.99
N TYR A 125 -3.27 6.99 6.71
CA TYR A 125 -1.98 7.39 7.32
C TYR A 125 -1.40 8.72 6.80
N LEU A 126 -2.04 9.27 5.77
CA LEU A 126 -1.77 10.61 5.30
C LEU A 126 -2.86 11.55 5.82
N SER A 127 -2.45 12.60 6.52
CA SER A 127 -3.32 13.74 6.79
C SER A 127 -3.77 14.37 5.46
N VAL A 128 -4.85 15.14 5.51
CA VAL A 128 -5.36 15.89 4.36
C VAL A 128 -4.28 16.79 3.73
N LYS A 129 -3.34 17.31 4.54
CA LYS A 129 -2.21 18.10 4.06
C LYS A 129 -1.19 17.25 3.31
N GLU A 130 -0.89 16.05 3.82
CA GLU A 130 0.10 15.15 3.21
C GLU A 130 -0.41 14.50 1.93
N LYS A 131 -1.71 14.23 1.83
CA LYS A 131 -2.33 13.79 0.57
C LYS A 131 -2.06 14.77 -0.58
N ARG A 132 -1.96 16.07 -0.29
CA ARG A 132 -1.65 17.11 -1.30
C ARG A 132 -0.22 17.01 -1.84
N LEU A 133 0.68 16.33 -1.14
CA LEU A 133 2.07 16.11 -1.57
C LEU A 133 2.14 15.12 -2.75
N PHE A 134 1.08 14.35 -2.98
CA PHE A 134 0.93 13.41 -4.11
C PHE A 134 0.23 14.10 -5.29
N HIS A 135 0.75 15.27 -5.67
CA HIS A 135 0.11 16.17 -6.66
C HIS A 135 -0.23 15.45 -7.97
N LYS A 136 0.59 14.50 -8.46
CA LYS A 136 0.29 13.73 -9.68
C LYS A 136 -1.03 12.96 -9.56
N ALA A 137 -1.23 12.20 -8.48
CA ALA A 137 -2.45 11.42 -8.26
C ALA A 137 -3.67 12.35 -8.05
N ILE A 138 -3.52 13.44 -7.30
CA ILE A 138 -4.58 14.44 -7.11
C ILE A 138 -4.96 15.13 -8.43
N SER A 139 -3.98 15.43 -9.29
CA SER A 139 -4.22 16.00 -10.63
C SER A 139 -4.97 15.04 -11.54
N VAL A 140 -4.66 13.73 -11.48
CA VAL A 140 -5.43 12.69 -12.18
C VAL A 140 -6.84 12.60 -11.62
N ARG A 141 -7.04 12.58 -10.30
CA ARG A 141 -8.38 12.61 -9.67
C ARG A 141 -9.22 13.77 -10.20
N LYS A 142 -8.68 15.00 -10.17
CA LYS A 142 -9.35 16.19 -10.70
C LYS A 142 -9.63 16.12 -12.20
N ALA A 143 -8.77 15.46 -12.97
CA ALA A 143 -8.99 15.24 -14.39
C ALA A 143 -10.16 14.28 -14.64
N ILE A 144 -10.28 13.22 -13.83
CA ILE A 144 -11.40 12.26 -13.86
C ILE A 144 -12.71 12.95 -13.45
N GLU A 145 -12.70 13.76 -12.39
CA GLU A 145 -13.89 14.54 -11.98
C GLU A 145 -14.39 15.43 -13.12
N ARG A 146 -13.47 16.15 -13.80
CA ARG A 146 -13.80 16.95 -14.99
C ARG A 146 -14.24 16.11 -16.19
N LEU A 147 -13.81 14.86 -16.29
CA LEU A 147 -14.25 13.95 -17.33
C LEU A 147 -15.71 13.56 -17.10
N PHE A 148 -16.08 13.17 -15.89
CA PHE A 148 -17.45 12.79 -15.54
C PHE A 148 -18.43 13.96 -15.63
N LEU A 149 -18.00 15.19 -15.36
CA LEU A 149 -18.84 16.38 -15.61
C LEU A 149 -19.14 16.59 -17.09
N ARG A 150 -18.23 16.22 -18.00
CA ARG A 150 -18.43 16.36 -19.46
C ARG A 150 -19.12 15.15 -20.07
N SER A 151 -18.89 13.97 -19.52
CA SER A 151 -19.33 12.68 -20.05
C SER A 151 -19.54 11.70 -18.88
N PRO A 152 -20.73 11.72 -18.25
CA PRO A 152 -20.99 10.96 -17.03
C PRO A 152 -20.97 9.44 -17.24
N ASP A 153 -21.25 8.96 -18.47
CA ASP A 153 -21.27 7.54 -18.80
C ASP A 153 -19.88 6.97 -19.13
N THR A 154 -18.82 7.80 -19.10
CA THR A 154 -17.46 7.31 -19.34
C THR A 154 -17.04 6.36 -18.22
N LYS A 155 -16.63 5.15 -18.58
CA LYS A 155 -16.03 4.21 -17.64
C LYS A 155 -14.53 4.49 -17.48
N VAL A 156 -14.08 4.71 -16.26
CA VAL A 156 -12.65 4.81 -15.92
C VAL A 156 -12.29 3.64 -15.03
N ILE A 157 -11.27 2.87 -15.41
CA ILE A 157 -10.82 1.69 -14.69
C ILE A 157 -9.35 1.90 -14.29
N ILE A 158 -9.05 1.72 -13.01
CA ILE A 158 -7.72 1.91 -12.43
C ILE A 158 -7.15 0.54 -12.05
N LYS A 159 -5.97 0.20 -12.57
CA LYS A 159 -5.21 -0.97 -12.13
C LYS A 159 -4.23 -0.58 -11.02
N THR A 160 -4.27 -1.27 -9.88
CA THR A 160 -3.30 -1.08 -8.78
C THR A 160 -1.96 -1.76 -9.10
N GLU A 161 -0.97 -1.57 -8.22
CA GLU A 161 0.35 -2.17 -8.41
C GLU A 161 0.39 -3.67 -8.09
N ASN A 162 1.32 -4.39 -8.71
CA ASN A 162 1.59 -5.79 -8.37
C ASN A 162 2.56 -5.85 -7.18
N ILE A 163 2.49 -6.91 -6.38
CA ILE A 163 3.57 -7.23 -5.41
C ILE A 163 4.84 -7.71 -6.13
N ARG A 164 5.97 -7.75 -5.43
CA ARG A 164 7.31 -7.98 -5.98
C ARG A 164 8.11 -9.05 -5.23
N GLU A 165 9.24 -9.49 -5.81
CA GLU A 165 10.25 -10.33 -5.15
C GLU A 165 10.71 -9.70 -3.81
N MET A 166 10.59 -10.44 -2.69
CA MET A 166 11.09 -10.01 -1.38
C MET A 166 12.55 -10.42 -1.08
N HIS A 167 13.17 -11.23 -1.95
CA HIS A 167 14.48 -11.87 -1.69
C HIS A 167 15.70 -11.06 -2.14
N ILE A 168 15.51 -9.94 -2.84
CA ILE A 168 16.60 -9.11 -3.37
C ILE A 168 16.45 -7.70 -2.77
N GLU A 169 17.50 -7.19 -2.11
CA GLU A 169 17.56 -5.85 -1.51
C GLU A 169 16.22 -5.39 -0.89
N THR A 170 15.79 -6.06 0.18
CA THR A 170 14.46 -5.90 0.82
C THR A 170 14.09 -4.45 1.13
N GLU A 171 15.07 -3.58 1.41
CA GLU A 171 14.84 -2.15 1.63
C GLU A 171 14.43 -1.37 0.37
N ARG A 172 14.87 -1.84 -0.81
CA ARG A 172 14.66 -1.19 -2.11
C ARG A 172 13.53 -1.84 -2.91
N PHE A 173 13.39 -3.16 -2.84
CA PHE A 173 12.42 -3.92 -3.63
C PHE A 173 11.30 -4.57 -2.81
N GLY A 174 11.31 -4.39 -1.48
CA GLY A 174 10.21 -4.86 -0.64
C GLY A 174 8.90 -4.15 -0.95
N ASP A 175 7.82 -4.92 -0.88
CA ASP A 175 6.43 -4.47 -1.05
C ASP A 175 6.01 -3.39 -0.05
N PHE A 176 6.81 -3.15 0.98
CA PHE A 176 6.54 -2.16 1.99
C PHE A 176 6.31 -0.74 1.46
N HIS A 177 7.07 -0.32 0.44
CA HIS A 177 6.88 0.98 -0.21
C HIS A 177 5.66 0.97 -1.14
N GLY A 178 5.47 -0.13 -1.88
CA GLY A 178 4.30 -0.33 -2.74
C GLY A 178 3.00 -0.32 -1.94
N TYR A 179 2.98 -0.91 -0.75
CA TYR A 179 1.75 -1.02 0.03
C TYR A 179 1.25 0.34 0.53
N ILE A 180 2.15 1.25 0.91
CA ILE A 180 1.73 2.61 1.29
C ILE A 180 1.23 3.39 0.07
N GLN A 181 1.86 3.20 -1.09
CA GLN A 181 1.40 3.78 -2.34
C GLN A 181 0.00 3.25 -2.70
N TYR A 182 -0.23 1.95 -2.57
CA TYR A 182 -1.50 1.27 -2.81
C TYR A 182 -2.61 1.86 -1.95
N LEU A 183 -2.39 1.95 -0.63
CA LEU A 183 -3.33 2.54 0.30
C LEU A 183 -3.59 4.02 -0.01
N THR A 184 -2.55 4.77 -0.39
CA THR A 184 -2.66 6.18 -0.74
C THR A 184 -3.49 6.39 -1.99
N LEU A 185 -3.26 5.59 -3.04
CA LEU A 185 -4.02 5.67 -4.29
C LEU A 185 -5.47 5.25 -4.07
N ASN A 186 -5.73 4.16 -3.35
CA ASN A 186 -7.08 3.73 -3.02
C ASN A 186 -7.84 4.83 -2.28
N ASP A 187 -7.23 5.46 -1.28
CA ASP A 187 -7.87 6.56 -0.57
C ASP A 187 -8.08 7.81 -1.45
N ILE A 188 -7.15 8.12 -2.37
CA ILE A 188 -7.29 9.23 -3.32
C ILE A 188 -8.43 9.00 -4.30
N PHE A 189 -8.74 7.77 -4.71
CA PHE A 189 -9.74 7.49 -5.73
C PHE A 189 -11.08 6.93 -5.20
N LYS A 190 -11.18 6.57 -3.91
CA LYS A 190 -12.34 5.87 -3.32
C LYS A 190 -13.71 6.52 -3.52
N ASP A 191 -13.77 7.84 -3.63
CA ASP A 191 -15.06 8.56 -3.78
C ASP A 191 -15.43 8.85 -5.24
N LEU A 192 -14.64 8.36 -6.20
CA LEU A 192 -14.96 8.48 -7.62
C LEU A 192 -15.66 7.22 -8.12
N ASN A 193 -16.57 7.37 -9.07
CA ASN A 193 -17.21 6.26 -9.78
C ASN A 193 -16.23 5.63 -10.79
N VAL A 194 -15.21 4.94 -10.29
CA VAL A 194 -14.18 4.25 -11.08
C VAL A 194 -14.23 2.76 -10.79
N GLY A 195 -13.96 1.93 -11.80
CA GLY A 195 -13.64 0.52 -11.61
C GLY A 195 -12.22 0.37 -11.08
N VAL A 196 -11.97 -0.62 -10.23
CA VAL A 196 -10.62 -0.89 -9.69
C VAL A 196 -10.26 -2.35 -9.96
N ILE A 197 -9.15 -2.54 -10.68
CA ILE A 197 -8.50 -3.83 -10.82
C ILE A 197 -7.47 -3.92 -9.70
N ASP A 198 -7.83 -4.58 -8.59
CA ASP A 198 -6.94 -4.73 -7.44
C ASP A 198 -5.86 -5.80 -7.69
N ALA A 199 -4.91 -5.44 -8.56
CA ALA A 199 -3.78 -6.30 -8.89
C ALA A 199 -2.92 -6.63 -7.68
N TRP A 200 -2.88 -5.77 -6.65
CA TRP A 200 -2.18 -6.02 -5.40
C TRP A 200 -2.77 -7.23 -4.69
N ASP A 201 -4.08 -7.19 -4.41
CA ASP A 201 -4.78 -8.29 -3.73
C ASP A 201 -4.74 -9.58 -4.56
N MET A 202 -4.93 -9.48 -5.87
CA MET A 202 -4.87 -10.64 -6.78
C MET A 202 -3.49 -11.32 -6.79
N THR A 203 -2.42 -10.53 -6.78
CA THR A 203 -1.05 -11.06 -6.79
C THR A 203 -0.65 -11.64 -5.43
N ILE A 204 -1.14 -11.06 -4.32
CA ILE A 204 -1.03 -11.67 -2.97
C ILE A 204 -1.78 -12.99 -2.91
N ALA A 205 -3.04 -13.03 -3.33
CA ALA A 205 -3.88 -14.22 -3.25
C ALA A 205 -3.31 -15.39 -4.05
N TYR A 206 -2.64 -15.11 -5.17
CA TYR A 206 -1.94 -16.12 -5.96
C TYR A 206 -0.57 -16.50 -5.36
N GLY A 207 0.00 -15.68 -4.49
CA GLY A 207 1.34 -15.87 -3.93
C GLY A 207 2.46 -15.59 -4.93
N THR A 208 2.29 -14.59 -5.80
CA THR A 208 3.34 -14.25 -6.78
C THR A 208 4.47 -13.47 -6.11
N ASN A 209 5.66 -14.02 -6.02
CA ASN A 209 6.84 -13.27 -5.57
C ASN A 209 7.57 -12.61 -6.75
N ASN A 210 6.85 -12.10 -7.75
CA ASN A 210 7.43 -11.51 -8.97
C ASN A 210 6.60 -10.30 -9.42
N VAL A 211 7.26 -9.18 -9.70
CA VAL A 211 6.60 -7.96 -10.21
C VAL A 211 5.91 -8.17 -11.55
N HIS A 212 6.37 -9.16 -12.32
CA HIS A 212 5.77 -9.68 -13.53
C HIS A 212 4.97 -10.95 -13.20
N PRO A 213 3.67 -10.82 -12.88
CA PRO A 213 2.86 -11.96 -12.50
C PRO A 213 2.70 -12.94 -13.68
N PRO A 214 2.48 -14.23 -13.40
CA PRO A 214 2.31 -15.24 -14.44
C PRO A 214 1.05 -14.98 -15.26
N ASP A 215 1.02 -15.50 -16.50
CA ASP A 215 -0.05 -15.27 -17.46
C ASP A 215 -1.45 -15.60 -16.91
N VAL A 216 -1.56 -16.56 -16.00
CA VAL A 216 -2.85 -16.90 -15.37
C VAL A 216 -3.40 -15.75 -14.50
N VAL A 217 -2.53 -15.02 -13.80
CA VAL A 217 -2.92 -13.87 -12.98
C VAL A 217 -3.23 -12.67 -13.89
N ILE A 218 -2.46 -12.49 -14.97
CA ILE A 218 -2.76 -11.49 -16.01
C ILE A 218 -4.13 -11.77 -16.63
N GLY A 219 -4.43 -13.03 -16.94
CA GLY A 219 -5.73 -13.47 -17.44
C GLY A 219 -6.86 -13.12 -16.49
N SER A 220 -6.69 -13.37 -15.18
CA SER A 220 -7.66 -12.94 -14.16
C SER A 220 -7.83 -11.42 -14.11
N GLN A 221 -6.74 -10.64 -14.20
CA GLN A 221 -6.82 -9.17 -14.25
C GLN A 221 -7.58 -8.68 -15.49
N ILE A 222 -7.40 -9.34 -16.64
CA ILE A 222 -8.12 -9.05 -17.88
C ILE A 222 -9.61 -9.41 -17.74
N ASN A 223 -9.94 -10.57 -17.16
CA ASN A 223 -11.33 -10.95 -16.96
C ASN A 223 -12.06 -9.91 -16.09
N MET A 224 -11.44 -9.47 -14.99
CA MET A 224 -12.01 -8.43 -14.13
C MET A 224 -12.12 -7.07 -14.84
N PHE A 225 -11.18 -6.74 -15.73
CA PHE A 225 -11.32 -5.56 -16.60
C PHE A 225 -12.54 -5.66 -17.53
N LEU A 226 -12.76 -6.83 -18.13
CA LEU A 226 -13.85 -7.06 -19.06
C LEU A 226 -15.22 -6.99 -18.36
N ASP A 227 -15.32 -7.42 -17.10
CA ASP A 227 -16.54 -7.30 -16.28
C ASP A 227 -16.99 -5.84 -16.07
N TYR A 228 -16.07 -4.88 -16.17
CA TYR A 228 -16.42 -3.47 -16.13
C TYR A 228 -16.94 -2.95 -17.47
N ILE A 229 -16.63 -3.60 -18.59
CA ILE A 229 -16.99 -3.12 -19.93
C ILE A 229 -18.29 -3.75 -20.41
N CYS A 230 -18.34 -5.07 -20.38
CA CYS A 230 -19.41 -5.94 -20.86
C CYS A 230 -20.56 -6.05 -19.85
#